data_AF-A0A7L5BWE5-F1
#
_entry.id   AF-A0A7L5BWE5-F1
#
_cell.length_a   1.000
_cell.length_b   1.000
_cell.length_c   1.000
_cell.angle_alpha   90.00
_cell.angle_beta   90.00
_cell.angle_gamma   90.00
#
_symmetry.space_group_name_H-M   'P 1'
#
loop_
_entity.id
_entity.type
_entity.pdbx_description
1 polymer ?
#
loop_
_entity_poly.entity_id
_entity_poly.type
_entity_poly.pdbx_seq_one_letter_code
_entity_poly.pdbx_strand_id
1 'polypeptide(L)'
;MSPIDHVLEHFPGQDATARRLYLRDEQFRSICEEFHMSIESLRRFEERSDAPTRPEIDDYRTLLRELGTEIRQYLAAADDG
;
A
#
# COMPACT_ATOMS: atom_id res chain seq x y z
N MET A 1 -2.70 -6.26 -11.06
CA MET A 1 -1.47 -5.89 -10.32
C MET A 1 -1.52 -6.64 -9.00
N SER A 2 -0.42 -7.23 -8.54
CA SER A 2 -0.40 -7.97 -7.25
C SER A 2 -0.11 -7.04 -6.07
N PRO A 3 -0.28 -7.49 -4.81
CA PRO A 3 0.01 -6.66 -3.64
C PRO A 3 1.43 -6.09 -3.62
N ILE A 4 2.42 -6.93 -3.96
CA ILE A 4 3.82 -6.50 -3.98
C ILE A 4 4.11 -5.54 -5.15
N ASP A 5 3.43 -5.67 -6.29
CA ASP A 5 3.66 -4.77 -7.44
C ASP A 5 3.31 -3.32 -7.10
N HIS A 6 2.21 -3.07 -6.37
CA HIS A 6 1.87 -1.72 -5.91
C HIS A 6 2.93 -1.15 -4.97
N VAL A 7 3.48 -1.97 -4.08
CA VAL A 7 4.56 -1.50 -3.19
C VAL A 7 5.81 -1.14 -4.01
N LEU A 8 6.17 -1.94 -5.01
CA LEU A 8 7.31 -1.66 -5.87
C LEU A 8 7.13 -0.36 -6.70
N GLU A 9 5.93 -0.08 -7.19
CA GLU A 9 5.65 1.18 -7.90
C GLU A 9 5.67 2.41 -6.97
N HIS A 10 5.16 2.27 -5.74
CA HIS A 10 5.05 3.38 -4.79
C HIS A 10 6.34 3.65 -3.99
N PHE A 11 7.24 2.66 -3.87
CA PHE A 11 8.48 2.73 -3.10
C PHE A 11 9.70 2.35 -3.94
N PRO A 12 10.01 3.11 -5.01
CA PRO A 12 11.10 2.78 -5.91
C PRO A 12 12.45 2.84 -5.19
N GLY A 13 13.32 1.87 -5.48
CA GLY A 13 14.67 1.80 -4.93
C GLY A 13 14.79 0.92 -3.68
N GLN A 14 13.68 0.40 -3.16
CA GLN A 14 13.66 -0.59 -2.08
C GLN A 14 13.17 -1.97 -2.55
N ASP A 15 13.23 -2.23 -3.86
CA ASP A 15 12.62 -3.38 -4.52
C ASP A 15 13.10 -4.72 -3.95
N ALA A 16 14.41 -4.86 -3.73
CA ALA A 16 14.99 -6.08 -3.19
C ALA A 16 14.55 -6.33 -1.75
N THR A 17 14.55 -5.26 -0.93
CA THR A 17 14.12 -5.31 0.47
C THR A 17 12.64 -5.63 0.58
N ALA A 18 11.79 -4.96 -0.22
CA ALA A 18 10.36 -5.20 -0.28
C ALA A 18 10.03 -6.64 -0.68
N ARG A 19 10.65 -7.17 -1.74
CA ARG A 19 10.46 -8.58 -2.16
C ARG A 19 10.90 -9.57 -1.09
N ARG A 20 12.03 -9.31 -0.42
CA ARG A 20 12.54 -10.16 0.67
C ARG A 20 11.58 -10.19 1.85
N LEU A 21 11.10 -9.01 2.30
CA LEU A 21 10.13 -8.89 3.38
C LEU A 21 8.82 -9.58 3.01
N TYR A 22 8.27 -9.34 1.82
CA TYR A 22 7.03 -9.96 1.38
C TYR A 22 7.04 -11.51 1.43
N LEU A 23 8.20 -12.11 1.16
CA LEU A 23 8.39 -13.56 1.23
C LEU A 23 8.55 -14.08 2.66
N ARG A 24 9.10 -13.30 3.59
CA ARG A 24 9.56 -13.78 4.91
C ARG A 24 8.81 -13.23 6.10
N ASP A 25 8.11 -12.12 5.93
CA ASP A 25 7.41 -11.40 6.99
C ASP A 25 5.91 -11.39 6.66
N GLU A 26 5.14 -12.11 7.47
CA GLU A 26 3.69 -12.23 7.31
C GLU A 26 2.96 -10.92 7.62
N GLN A 27 3.48 -10.12 8.55
CA GLN A 27 2.88 -8.84 8.91
C GLN A 27 3.09 -7.83 7.78
N PHE A 28 4.31 -7.77 7.22
CA PHE A 28 4.57 -6.96 6.03
C PHE A 28 3.70 -7.38 4.84
N ARG A 29 3.53 -8.69 4.61
CA ARG A 29 2.66 -9.20 3.55
C ARG A 29 1.21 -8.74 3.75
N SER A 30 0.69 -8.86 4.96
CA SER A 30 -0.68 -8.41 5.30
C SER A 30 -0.88 -6.92 5.02
N ILE A 31 0.09 -6.07 5.38
CA ILE A 31 0.03 -4.63 5.10
C ILE A 31 0.07 -4.35 3.58
N CYS A 32 0.88 -5.09 2.82
CA CYS A 32 0.89 -4.97 1.35
C CYS A 32 -0.46 -5.35 0.74
N GLU A 33 -1.11 -6.39 1.26
CA GLU A 33 -2.44 -6.83 0.84
C GLU A 33 -3.51 -5.76 1.15
N GLU A 34 -3.49 -5.19 2.36
CA GLU A 34 -4.40 -4.12 2.74
C GLU A 34 -4.21 -2.85 1.90
N PHE A 35 -2.95 -2.50 1.62
CA PHE A 35 -2.60 -1.36 0.76
C PHE A 35 -3.15 -1.56 -0.66
N HIS A 36 -2.95 -2.75 -1.25
CA HIS A 36 -3.49 -3.08 -2.56
C HIS A 36 -5.02 -3.04 -2.61
N MET A 37 -5.69 -3.67 -1.64
CA MET A 37 -7.16 -3.65 -1.57
C MET A 37 -7.71 -2.23 -1.42
N SER A 38 -7.01 -1.38 -0.68
CA SER A 38 -7.36 0.03 -0.49
C SER A 38 -7.21 0.85 -1.77
N ILE A 39 -6.13 0.63 -2.55
CA ILE A 39 -5.95 1.27 -3.88
C ILE A 39 -7.07 0.84 -4.83
N GLU A 40 -7.33 -0.46 -4.92
CA GLU A 40 -8.37 -0.99 -5.81
C GLU A 40 -9.76 -0.47 -5.43
N SER A 41 -10.05 -0.35 -4.13
CA SER A 41 -11.31 0.21 -3.65
C SER A 41 -11.42 1.70 -3.95
N LEU A 42 -10.38 2.48 -3.65
CA LEU A 42 -10.34 3.91 -3.96
C LEU A 42 -10.56 4.17 -5.45
N ARG A 43 -9.84 3.44 -6.31
CA ARG A 43 -9.99 3.56 -7.77
C ARG A 43 -11.43 3.30 -8.21
N ARG A 44 -12.06 2.25 -7.69
CA ARG A 44 -13.47 1.94 -7.99
C ARG A 44 -14.41 3.04 -7.53
N PHE A 45 -14.14 3.71 -6.40
CA PHE A 45 -14.93 4.85 -5.95
C PHE A 45 -14.74 6.07 -6.84
N GLU A 46 -13.50 6.36 -7.24
CA GLU A 46 -13.16 7.49 -8.11
C GLU A 46 -13.72 7.36 -9.53
N GLU A 47 -13.89 6.14 -10.04
CA GLU A 47 -14.49 5.87 -11.36
C GLU A 47 -16.02 6.08 -11.38
N ARG A 48 -16.68 6.33 -10.24
CA ARG A 48 -18.14 6.53 -10.18
C ARG A 48 -18.55 7.98 -10.43
N SER A 49 -19.72 8.15 -11.02
CA SER A 49 -20.30 9.49 -11.25
C SER A 49 -20.59 10.27 -9.96
N ASP A 50 -20.79 9.59 -8.83
CA ASP A 50 -21.01 10.20 -7.51
C ASP A 50 -19.73 10.40 -6.68
N ALA A 51 -18.55 10.13 -7.26
CA ALA A 51 -17.24 10.23 -6.59
C ALA A 51 -17.02 11.55 -5.83
N PRO A 52 -17.29 12.76 -6.39
CA PRO A 52 -16.98 14.02 -5.70
C PRO A 52 -17.72 14.23 -4.37
N THR A 53 -18.79 13.46 -4.14
CA THR A 53 -19.64 13.56 -2.94
C THR A 53 -19.45 12.41 -1.95
N ARG A 54 -18.56 11.45 -2.26
CA ARG A 54 -18.34 10.26 -1.44
C ARG A 54 -17.28 10.51 -0.37
N PRO A 55 -17.64 10.55 0.93
CA PRO A 55 -16.65 10.68 2.00
C PRO A 55 -15.69 9.48 2.05
N GLU A 56 -16.10 8.31 1.55
CA GLU A 56 -15.25 7.12 1.55
C GLU A 56 -13.94 7.34 0.78
N ILE A 57 -13.94 8.23 -0.22
CA ILE A 57 -12.71 8.57 -0.98
C ILE A 57 -11.67 9.20 -0.05
N ASP A 58 -12.06 10.12 0.82
CA ASP A 58 -11.15 10.75 1.77
C ASP A 58 -10.71 9.78 2.87
N ASP A 59 -11.59 8.87 3.28
CA ASP A 59 -11.24 7.80 4.22
C ASP A 59 -10.18 6.87 3.63
N TYR A 60 -10.38 6.37 2.40
CA TYR A 60 -9.39 5.52 1.72
C TYR A 60 -8.08 6.25 1.46
N ARG A 61 -8.11 7.55 1.11
CA ARG A 61 -6.88 8.35 0.95
C ARG A 61 -6.14 8.53 2.27
N THR A 62 -6.85 8.58 3.39
CA THR A 62 -6.23 8.64 4.72
C THR A 62 -5.61 7.30 5.08
N LEU A 63 -6.36 6.21 4.93
CA LEU A 63 -5.86 4.85 5.14
C LEU A 63 -4.62 4.54 4.29
N LEU A 64 -4.62 4.92 3.01
CA LEU A 64 -3.45 4.72 2.12
C LEU A 64 -2.21 5.49 2.58
N ARG A 65 -2.37 6.66 3.21
CA ARG A 65 -1.24 7.40 3.79
C ARG A 65 -0.70 6.73 5.05
N GLU A 66 -1.57 6.16 5.87
CA GLU A 66 -1.20 5.41 7.07
C GLU A 66 -0.46 4.14 6.70
N LEU A 67 -1.05 3.31 5.83
CA LEU A 67 -0.43 2.10 5.30
C LEU A 67 0.90 2.38 4.60
N GLY A 68 0.97 3.44 3.80
CA GLY A 68 2.22 3.84 3.15
C GLY A 68 3.31 4.25 4.15
N THR A 69 2.92 4.79 5.31
CA THR A 69 3.85 5.12 6.40
C THR A 69 4.37 3.84 7.06
N GLU A 70 3.50 2.88 7.36
CA GLU A 70 3.88 1.59 7.93
C GLU A 70 4.81 0.82 6.99
N ILE A 71 4.47 0.71 5.70
CA ILE A 71 5.33 0.06 4.69
C ILE A 71 6.73 0.68 4.67
N ARG A 72 6.81 2.02 4.71
CA ARG A 72 8.11 2.72 4.75
C ARG A 72 8.91 2.38 6.01
N GLN A 73 8.25 2.27 7.16
CA GLN A 73 8.91 1.90 8.41
C GLN A 73 9.48 0.48 8.35
N TYR A 74 8.73 -0.47 7.80
CA TYR A 74 9.22 -1.83 7.55
C TYR A 74 10.44 -1.86 6.65
N LEU A 75 10.38 -1.13 5.54
CA LEU A 75 11.48 -1.08 4.58
C LEU A 75 12.73 -0.44 5.17
N ALA A 76 12.58 0.65 5.94
CA ALA A 76 13.69 1.30 6.62
C ALA A 76 14.32 0.41 7.71
N ALA A 77 13.49 -0.25 8.52
CA ALA A 77 13.97 -1.16 9.57
C ALA A 77 14.75 -2.36 9.01
N ALA A 78 14.43 -2.79 7.79
CA ALA A 78 15.12 -3.90 7.12
C ALA A 78 16.39 -3.51 6.36
N ASP A 79 16.64 -2.20 6.17
CA ASP A 79 17.84 -1.66 5.54
C ASP A 79 18.93 -1.32 6.58
N ASP A 80 18.53 -1.03 7.82
CA ASP A 80 19.42 -0.73 8.95
C ASP A 80 20.07 -1.99 9.58
N GLY A 81 19.79 -3.18 9.03
CA GLY A 81 20.17 -4.49 9.58
C GLY A 81 21.00 -5.40 8.67
#